data_AF-H0UPK2-F1
#
_entry.id   AF-H0UPK2-F1
#
_cell.length_a   1.000
_cell.length_b   1.000
_cell.length_c   1.000
_cell.angle_alpha   90.00
_cell.angle_beta   90.00
_cell.angle_gamma   90.00
#
_symmetry.space_group_name_H-M   'P 1'
#
loop_
_entity.id
_entity.type
_entity.pdbx_description
1 polymer ?
#
loop_
_entity_poly.entity_id
_entity_poly.type
_entity_poly.pdbx_seq_one_letter_code
_entity_poly.pdbx_strand_id
1 'polypeptide(L)'
;MRIESGRVVRLKLYDVAEELDLGVVGGIYPTSPGPKVRFLRRPVGGAIELARPPVVMDLGEWVVDGYRCEVAFRAYESGVVGFSLSFPLEGLTDDEFAEASMAIRSSSSASLEVDRLAREAFEAMKGAGLSVWWDPDLTEEFTFFVVQKAQGGLGMREFKESWRFASMMYGEGRPLSKHLLEALMGNAMSYLEDDLLVMNYDGAFISDREPDDIMMIVEYALLQLLEARYYDGEVSRRLGALYGAMDMKSAHLKALFSGGYIRVRREAMKLVLDARLAMDSILSSVKVTEDAYYSQVYAKALRVLKTQAWVDSMERKLGELKDACEMLEGEIQALRANLLEWIIIALIALELIPLLPKLL
;
A
#
# COMPACT_ATOMS: atom_id res chain seq x y z
N MET A 1 -19.74 6.36 -29.96
CA MET A 1 -18.90 7.59 -29.93
C MET A 1 -17.51 7.24 -30.44
N ARG A 2 -16.74 8.18 -31.03
CA ARG A 2 -15.36 7.91 -31.46
C ARG A 2 -14.33 8.45 -30.47
N ILE A 3 -13.42 7.60 -30.02
CA ILE A 3 -12.26 7.95 -29.21
C ILE A 3 -11.12 8.28 -30.17
N GLU A 4 -10.74 9.55 -30.23
CA GLU A 4 -9.69 10.03 -31.12
C GLU A 4 -8.31 9.71 -30.55
N SER A 5 -8.14 9.89 -29.24
CA SER A 5 -6.92 9.60 -28.49
C SER A 5 -7.28 8.98 -27.15
N GLY A 6 -6.77 7.78 -26.90
CA GLY A 6 -6.86 7.10 -25.62
C GLY A 6 -5.68 6.16 -25.41
N ARG A 7 -5.58 5.61 -24.21
CA ARG A 7 -4.59 4.60 -23.87
C ARG A 7 -5.08 3.75 -22.71
N VAL A 8 -4.57 2.53 -22.62
CA VAL A 8 -4.71 1.69 -21.43
C VAL A 8 -3.35 1.60 -20.78
N VAL A 9 -3.25 1.91 -19.49
CA VAL A 9 -1.98 1.81 -18.75
C VAL A 9 -2.14 0.77 -17.67
N ARG A 10 -1.38 -0.32 -17.79
CA ARG A 10 -1.28 -1.34 -16.74
C ARG A 10 -0.12 -0.99 -15.84
N LEU A 11 -0.40 -0.79 -14.56
CA LEU A 11 0.56 -0.52 -13.52
C LEU A 11 0.68 -1.74 -12.62
N LYS A 12 1.90 -2.16 -12.31
CA LYS A 12 2.18 -3.15 -11.27
C LYS A 12 3.28 -2.63 -10.35
N LEU A 13 3.00 -2.67 -9.05
CA LEU A 13 3.86 -2.16 -7.99
C LEU A 13 4.33 -3.31 -7.10
N TYR A 14 5.56 -3.19 -6.59
CA TYR A 14 6.22 -4.15 -5.72
C TYR A 14 6.88 -3.41 -4.56
N ASP A 15 6.57 -3.80 -3.34
CA ASP A 15 7.30 -3.34 -2.16
C ASP A 15 8.57 -4.20 -2.00
N VAL A 16 9.74 -3.58 -2.12
CA VAL A 16 11.03 -4.29 -2.14
C VAL A 16 12.02 -3.78 -1.09
N ALA A 17 11.71 -2.72 -0.35
CA ALA A 17 12.58 -2.18 0.69
C ALA A 17 11.80 -1.26 1.65
N GLU A 18 12.40 -0.92 2.79
CA GLU A 18 11.80 0.03 3.74
C GLU A 18 12.05 1.45 3.26
N GLU A 19 13.24 1.66 2.68
CA GLU A 19 13.65 2.88 2.02
C GLU A 19 14.64 2.50 0.90
N LEU A 20 14.52 3.13 -0.27
CA LEU A 20 15.45 2.98 -1.39
C LEU A 20 16.33 4.22 -1.56
N ASP A 21 17.64 4.00 -1.65
CA ASP A 21 18.56 5.02 -2.15
C ASP A 21 18.38 5.17 -3.67
N LEU A 22 17.57 6.17 -4.04
CA LEU A 22 17.28 6.50 -5.43
C LEU A 22 18.53 6.87 -6.25
N GLY A 23 19.60 7.35 -5.61
CA GLY A 23 20.88 7.64 -6.26
C GLY A 23 21.57 6.37 -6.75
N VAL A 24 21.55 5.32 -5.93
CA VAL A 24 22.07 3.99 -6.30
C VAL A 24 21.18 3.36 -7.37
N VAL A 25 19.85 3.38 -7.20
CA VAL A 25 18.91 2.79 -8.19
C VAL A 25 19.07 3.41 -9.57
N GLY A 26 19.18 4.75 -9.65
CA GLY A 26 19.42 5.44 -10.92
C GLY A 26 20.77 5.09 -11.57
N GLY A 27 21.72 4.53 -10.81
CA GLY A 27 23.03 4.07 -11.27
C GLY A 27 23.09 2.59 -11.68
N ILE A 28 22.03 1.80 -11.50
CA ILE A 28 22.02 0.36 -11.82
C ILE A 28 21.86 0.09 -13.33
N TYR A 29 21.24 1.00 -14.09
CA TYR A 29 21.02 0.86 -15.53
C TYR A 29 21.81 1.84 -16.43
N PRO A 30 23.17 1.87 -16.45
CA PRO A 30 23.88 2.73 -17.38
C PRO A 30 24.83 1.93 -18.31
N THR A 31 24.36 1.11 -19.26
CA THR A 31 25.22 0.62 -20.39
C THR A 31 24.48 -0.22 -21.47
N SER A 32 23.74 0.45 -22.36
CA SER A 32 23.56 0.02 -23.76
C SER A 32 23.21 1.25 -24.61
N PRO A 33 23.33 1.23 -25.95
CA PRO A 33 22.87 2.33 -26.77
C PRO A 33 21.33 2.37 -26.74
N GLY A 34 20.80 3.08 -25.73
CA GLY A 34 19.38 3.21 -25.34
C GLY A 34 19.20 2.86 -23.85
N PRO A 35 18.12 3.26 -23.16
CA PRO A 35 17.15 4.35 -23.31
C PRO A 35 17.61 5.61 -22.54
N LYS A 36 16.97 6.78 -22.77
CA LYS A 36 17.31 8.02 -22.04
C LYS A 36 16.78 7.93 -20.61
N VAL A 37 17.66 7.85 -19.62
CA VAL A 37 17.29 8.11 -18.21
C VAL A 37 16.78 9.55 -18.12
N ARG A 38 15.46 9.70 -18.11
CA ARG A 38 14.82 10.99 -17.90
C ARG A 38 14.51 11.09 -16.42
N PHE A 39 15.42 11.72 -15.67
CA PHE A 39 15.04 12.26 -14.38
C PHE A 39 13.91 13.24 -14.63
N LEU A 40 12.67 12.85 -14.33
CA LEU A 40 11.58 13.79 -14.19
C LEU A 40 11.87 14.61 -12.93
N ARG A 41 12.76 15.60 -13.06
CA ARG A 41 13.05 16.62 -12.03
C ARG A 41 11.90 17.62 -11.86
N ARG A 42 10.76 17.38 -12.51
CA ARG A 42 9.51 18.08 -12.30
C ARG A 42 8.38 17.06 -12.35
N PRO A 43 7.40 17.14 -11.45
CA PRO A 43 6.15 16.44 -11.67
C PRO A 43 5.59 16.95 -12.99
N VAL A 44 5.11 16.02 -13.82
CA VAL A 44 4.20 16.38 -14.91
C VAL A 44 2.95 16.85 -14.19
N GLY A 45 2.88 18.17 -14.00
CA GLY A 45 1.80 18.90 -13.35
C GLY A 45 1.97 19.17 -11.85
N GLY A 46 1.32 20.24 -11.38
CA GLY A 46 1.47 20.78 -10.03
C GLY A 46 0.56 20.12 -9.00
N ALA A 47 0.17 18.86 -9.18
CA ALA A 47 -0.84 18.21 -8.35
C ALA A 47 -0.32 17.72 -6.98
N ILE A 48 0.93 17.28 -6.92
CA ILE A 48 1.55 16.80 -5.68
C ILE A 48 2.93 17.41 -5.50
N GLU A 49 3.20 17.91 -4.29
CA GLU A 49 4.55 18.29 -3.86
C GLU A 49 5.27 17.09 -3.26
N LEU A 50 6.22 16.57 -4.03
CA LEU A 50 7.05 15.44 -3.62
C LEU A 50 8.37 15.94 -3.05
N ALA A 51 8.69 15.53 -1.82
CA ALA A 51 9.96 15.84 -1.19
C ALA A 51 11.14 15.23 -1.97
N ARG A 52 10.99 13.99 -2.46
CA ARG A 52 11.92 13.33 -3.38
C ARG A 52 11.14 12.70 -4.54
N PRO A 53 11.31 13.20 -5.78
CA PRO A 53 10.63 12.61 -6.93
C PRO A 53 11.19 11.22 -7.24
N PRO A 54 10.38 10.32 -7.83
CA PRO A 54 10.81 8.97 -8.15
C PRO A 54 11.86 8.96 -9.27
N VAL A 55 12.67 7.91 -9.28
CA VAL A 55 13.49 7.58 -10.46
C VAL A 55 12.58 6.98 -11.49
N VAL A 56 12.59 7.52 -12.72
CA VAL A 56 11.82 7.00 -13.85
C VAL A 56 12.77 6.61 -14.96
N MET A 57 12.62 5.39 -15.46
CA MET A 57 13.40 4.84 -16.57
C MET A 57 12.46 4.32 -17.64
N ASP A 58 12.56 4.88 -18.84
CA ASP A 58 11.92 4.34 -20.03
C ASP A 58 12.66 3.04 -20.41
N LEU A 59 11.94 1.94 -20.59
CA LEU A 59 12.46 0.62 -20.97
C LEU A 59 12.19 0.28 -22.45
N GLY A 60 11.67 1.25 -23.22
CA GLY A 60 11.41 1.15 -24.65
C GLY A 60 10.03 0.61 -25.02
N GLU A 61 9.85 0.39 -26.31
CA GLU A 61 8.62 -0.13 -26.91
C GLU A 61 8.62 -1.67 -26.97
N TRP A 62 7.54 -2.28 -26.50
CA TRP A 62 7.30 -3.71 -26.49
C TRP A 62 6.08 -4.07 -27.32
N VAL A 63 5.93 -5.37 -27.62
CA VAL A 63 4.72 -5.93 -28.21
C VAL A 63 4.22 -7.05 -27.30
N VAL A 64 3.01 -6.90 -26.78
CA VAL A 64 2.38 -7.91 -25.90
C VAL A 64 1.01 -8.26 -26.45
N ASP A 65 0.79 -9.55 -26.71
CA ASP A 65 -0.46 -10.08 -27.29
C ASP A 65 -0.95 -9.33 -28.55
N GLY A 66 0.00 -8.86 -29.36
CA GLY A 66 -0.27 -8.11 -30.60
C GLY A 66 -0.45 -6.60 -30.42
N TYR A 67 -0.49 -6.09 -29.19
CA TYR A 67 -0.55 -4.66 -28.91
C TYR A 67 0.84 -4.10 -28.66
N ARG A 68 1.14 -2.94 -29.26
CA ARG A 68 2.35 -2.18 -28.96
C ARG A 68 2.16 -1.42 -27.65
N CYS A 69 3.18 -1.38 -26.80
CA CYS A 69 3.18 -0.58 -25.59
C CYS A 69 4.54 0.03 -25.27
N GLU A 70 4.52 1.16 -24.58
CA GLU A 70 5.69 1.74 -23.95
C GLU A 70 5.83 1.21 -22.52
N VAL A 71 7.03 0.79 -22.14
CA VAL A 71 7.31 0.26 -20.81
C VAL A 71 8.15 1.23 -20.03
N ALA A 72 7.75 1.53 -18.80
CA ALA A 72 8.54 2.36 -17.89
C ALA A 72 8.69 1.69 -16.53
N PHE A 73 9.86 1.86 -15.94
CA PHE A 73 10.16 1.52 -14.56
C PHE A 73 10.14 2.79 -13.70
N ARG A 74 9.63 2.66 -12.47
CA ARG A 74 9.66 3.70 -11.44
C ARG A 74 10.21 3.13 -10.14
N ALA A 75 11.00 3.92 -9.42
CA ALA A 75 11.42 3.60 -8.05
C ALA A 75 11.15 4.78 -7.13
N TYR A 76 10.58 4.48 -5.98
CA TYR A 76 10.16 5.43 -4.96
C TYR A 76 11.05 5.29 -3.73
N GLU A 77 11.28 6.41 -3.04
CA GLU A 77 12.08 6.43 -1.82
C GLU A 77 11.50 5.50 -0.74
N SER A 78 10.18 5.32 -0.70
CA SER A 78 9.51 4.42 0.24
C SER A 78 9.79 2.93 0.03
N GLY A 79 10.65 2.59 -0.94
CA GLY A 79 11.05 1.23 -1.19
C GLY A 79 10.15 0.46 -2.14
N VAL A 80 9.17 1.14 -2.75
CA VAL A 80 8.33 0.57 -3.81
C VAL A 80 8.98 0.78 -5.18
N VAL A 81 8.91 -0.24 -6.02
CA VAL A 81 9.23 -0.16 -7.45
C VAL A 81 8.00 -0.50 -8.28
N GLY A 82 7.87 0.13 -9.45
CA GLY A 82 6.71 0.04 -10.31
C GLY A 82 7.09 -0.17 -11.77
N PHE A 83 6.25 -0.89 -12.49
CA PHE A 83 6.32 -1.04 -13.93
C PHE A 83 4.99 -0.62 -14.54
N SER A 84 5.03 0.27 -15.54
CA SER A 84 3.86 0.66 -16.30
C SER A 84 3.99 0.27 -17.76
N LEU A 85 2.96 -0.38 -18.30
CA LEU A 85 2.83 -0.69 -19.73
C LEU A 85 1.70 0.19 -20.29
N SER A 86 2.07 1.14 -21.16
CA SER A 86 1.14 2.10 -21.77
C SER A 86 0.82 1.68 -23.21
N PHE A 87 -0.42 1.28 -23.45
CA PHE A 87 -0.94 0.81 -24.73
C PHE A 87 -1.76 1.93 -25.40
N PRO A 88 -1.24 2.63 -26.42
CA PRO A 88 -1.99 3.66 -27.13
C PRO A 88 -3.13 3.03 -27.95
N LEU A 89 -4.33 3.62 -27.84
CA LEU A 89 -5.55 3.21 -28.53
C LEU A 89 -6.18 4.44 -29.21
N GLU A 90 -6.01 4.56 -30.52
CA GLU A 90 -6.39 5.76 -31.28
C GLU A 90 -7.46 5.48 -32.34
N GLY A 91 -8.35 6.44 -32.53
CA GLY A 91 -9.33 6.43 -33.61
C GLY A 91 -10.40 5.33 -33.54
N LEU A 92 -10.60 4.71 -32.37
CA LEU A 92 -11.53 3.60 -32.13
C LEU A 92 -12.95 4.08 -31.81
N THR A 93 -13.95 3.23 -32.04
CA THR A 93 -15.28 3.40 -31.44
C THR A 93 -15.25 3.06 -29.94
N ASP A 94 -16.31 3.42 -29.20
CA ASP A 94 -16.45 3.07 -27.80
C ASP A 94 -16.53 1.56 -27.56
N ASP A 95 -17.15 0.81 -28.47
CA ASP A 95 -17.17 -0.66 -28.43
C ASP A 95 -15.76 -1.25 -28.65
N GLU A 96 -15.05 -0.81 -29.69
CA GLU A 96 -13.70 -1.30 -30.01
C GLU A 96 -12.68 -0.95 -28.90
N PHE A 97 -12.79 0.26 -28.34
CA PHE A 97 -11.94 0.68 -27.22
C PHE A 97 -12.20 -0.18 -25.99
N ALA A 98 -13.46 -0.46 -25.66
CA ALA A 98 -13.81 -1.31 -24.52
C ALA A 98 -13.31 -2.75 -24.72
N GLU A 99 -13.44 -3.30 -25.92
CA GLU A 99 -12.99 -4.66 -26.25
C GLU A 99 -11.46 -4.77 -26.18
N ALA A 100 -10.72 -3.84 -26.78
CA ALA A 100 -9.27 -3.77 -26.68
C ALA A 100 -8.82 -3.58 -25.22
N SER A 101 -9.51 -2.73 -24.46
CA SER A 101 -9.21 -2.47 -23.05
C SER A 101 -9.36 -3.72 -22.18
N MET A 102 -10.41 -4.51 -22.41
CA MET A 102 -10.60 -5.78 -21.70
C MET A 102 -9.54 -6.82 -22.08
N ALA A 103 -9.18 -6.91 -23.37
CA ALA A 103 -8.12 -7.81 -23.84
C ALA A 103 -6.76 -7.47 -23.20
N ILE A 104 -6.39 -6.18 -23.17
CA ILE A 104 -5.15 -5.70 -22.55
C ILE A 104 -5.16 -5.97 -21.05
N ARG A 105 -6.25 -5.63 -20.35
CA ARG A 105 -6.37 -5.85 -18.90
C ARG A 105 -6.23 -7.31 -18.51
N SER A 106 -6.82 -8.22 -19.30
CA SER A 106 -6.79 -9.67 -19.04
C SER A 106 -5.54 -10.37 -19.56
N SER A 107 -4.58 -9.64 -20.14
CA SER A 107 -3.34 -10.22 -20.66
C SER A 107 -2.47 -10.82 -19.55
N SER A 108 -2.39 -12.15 -19.50
CA SER A 108 -1.44 -12.85 -18.63
C SER A 108 0.01 -12.68 -19.07
N SER A 109 0.26 -12.54 -20.38
CA SER A 109 1.60 -12.35 -20.96
C SER A 109 2.26 -11.07 -20.43
N ALA A 110 1.50 -9.97 -20.35
CA ALA A 110 1.97 -8.71 -19.78
C ALA A 110 2.38 -8.85 -18.32
N SER A 111 1.56 -9.49 -17.48
CA SER A 111 1.88 -9.70 -16.06
C SER A 111 3.16 -10.53 -15.90
N LEU A 112 3.31 -11.62 -16.67
CA LEU A 112 4.47 -12.51 -16.56
C LEU A 112 5.79 -11.81 -16.93
N GLU A 113 5.80 -11.02 -18.00
CA GLU A 113 6.99 -10.26 -18.40
C GLU A 113 7.36 -9.17 -17.37
N VAL A 114 6.35 -8.53 -16.78
CA VAL A 114 6.58 -7.55 -15.70
C VAL A 114 7.14 -8.23 -14.45
N ASP A 115 6.64 -9.41 -14.07
CA ASP A 115 7.18 -10.19 -12.96
C ASP A 115 8.65 -10.58 -13.21
N ARG A 116 9.00 -10.93 -14.46
CA ARG A 116 10.38 -11.22 -14.86
C ARG A 116 11.27 -9.99 -14.70
N LEU A 117 10.85 -8.83 -15.22
CA LEU A 117 11.60 -7.58 -15.06
C LEU A 117 11.76 -7.17 -13.60
N ALA A 118 10.71 -7.31 -12.78
CA ALA A 118 10.76 -6.99 -11.37
C ALA A 118 11.80 -7.84 -10.63
N ARG A 119 11.89 -9.13 -10.97
CA ARG A 119 12.95 -10.01 -10.43
C ARG A 119 14.35 -9.60 -10.89
N GLU A 120 14.51 -9.21 -12.15
CA GLU A 120 15.80 -8.73 -12.67
C GLU A 120 16.24 -7.44 -11.96
N ALA A 121 15.31 -6.49 -11.80
CA ALA A 121 15.56 -5.25 -11.06
C ALA A 121 15.90 -5.54 -9.59
N PHE A 122 15.19 -6.46 -8.94
CA PHE A 122 15.48 -6.90 -7.58
C PHE A 122 16.91 -7.45 -7.44
N GLU A 123 17.31 -8.39 -8.30
CA GLU A 123 18.66 -8.96 -8.25
C GLU A 123 19.74 -7.91 -8.56
N ALA A 124 19.46 -6.96 -9.45
CA ALA A 124 20.36 -5.86 -9.74
C ALA A 124 20.51 -4.90 -8.55
N MET A 125 19.41 -4.54 -7.87
CA MET A 125 19.42 -3.73 -6.64
C MET A 125 20.18 -4.41 -5.50
N LYS A 126 19.93 -5.70 -5.31
CA LYS A 126 20.67 -6.53 -4.34
C LYS A 126 22.16 -6.59 -4.67
N GLY A 127 22.53 -6.77 -5.94
CA GLY A 127 23.91 -6.77 -6.41
C GLY A 127 24.62 -5.43 -6.22
N ALA A 128 23.87 -4.32 -6.25
CA ALA A 128 24.35 -2.98 -5.95
C ALA A 128 24.51 -2.69 -4.44
N GLY A 129 24.17 -3.66 -3.57
CA GLY A 129 24.31 -3.54 -2.12
C GLY A 129 23.13 -2.88 -1.41
N LEU A 130 21.98 -2.72 -2.08
CA LEU A 130 20.76 -2.21 -1.45
C LEU A 130 20.15 -3.28 -0.54
N SER A 131 19.58 -2.84 0.59
CA SER A 131 18.87 -3.70 1.54
C SER A 131 17.44 -3.98 1.05
N VAL A 132 17.33 -4.86 0.06
CA VAL A 132 16.05 -5.22 -0.57
C VAL A 132 15.52 -6.58 -0.12
N TRP A 133 14.20 -6.76 -0.19
CA TRP A 133 13.48 -8.02 -0.03
C TRP A 133 12.60 -8.31 -1.25
N TRP A 134 12.12 -9.56 -1.30
CA TRP A 134 11.18 -10.01 -2.31
C TRP A 134 10.03 -10.74 -1.64
N ASP A 135 8.85 -10.14 -1.72
CA ASP A 135 7.58 -10.77 -1.31
C ASP A 135 6.61 -10.72 -2.50
N PRO A 136 6.33 -11.86 -3.16
CA PRO A 136 5.43 -11.89 -4.31
C PRO A 136 3.98 -11.54 -3.97
N ASP A 137 3.58 -11.65 -2.69
CA ASP A 137 2.23 -11.34 -2.24
C ASP A 137 2.04 -9.85 -1.91
N LEU A 138 3.15 -9.12 -1.75
CA LEU A 138 3.16 -7.68 -1.47
C LEU A 138 3.29 -6.88 -2.77
N THR A 139 2.28 -7.03 -3.61
CA THR A 139 2.16 -6.37 -4.91
C THR A 139 0.77 -5.75 -5.09
N GLU A 140 0.69 -4.75 -5.96
CA GLU A 140 -0.59 -4.16 -6.41
C GLU A 140 -0.60 -4.06 -7.93
N GLU A 141 -1.71 -4.46 -8.54
CA GLU A 141 -1.99 -4.29 -9.97
C GLU A 141 -3.15 -3.32 -10.16
N PHE A 142 -2.98 -2.35 -11.05
CA PHE A 142 -3.99 -1.32 -11.31
C PHE A 142 -4.03 -0.95 -12.79
N THR A 143 -5.23 -0.76 -13.34
CA THR A 143 -5.40 -0.42 -14.77
C THR A 143 -6.03 0.94 -14.95
N PHE A 144 -5.35 1.85 -15.63
CA PHE A 144 -5.92 3.11 -16.08
C PHE A 144 -6.49 2.96 -17.48
N PHE A 145 -7.75 3.36 -17.67
CA PHE A 145 -8.42 3.48 -18.95
C PHE A 145 -8.55 4.96 -19.26
N VAL A 146 -7.71 5.46 -20.15
CA VAL A 146 -7.53 6.89 -20.38
C VAL A 146 -8.11 7.26 -21.73
N VAL A 147 -8.95 8.29 -21.75
CA VAL A 147 -9.46 8.92 -22.96
C VAL A 147 -9.07 10.40 -22.93
N GLN A 148 -8.06 10.78 -23.71
CA GLN A 148 -7.63 12.17 -23.77
C GLN A 148 -8.50 13.02 -24.69
N LYS A 149 -9.07 12.37 -25.72
CA LYS A 149 -9.91 13.05 -26.69
C LYS A 149 -10.96 12.12 -27.27
N ALA A 150 -12.22 12.53 -27.14
CA ALA A 150 -13.37 11.86 -27.75
C ALA A 150 -14.21 12.87 -28.55
N GLN A 151 -14.84 12.37 -29.61
CA GLN A 151 -15.75 13.16 -30.44
C GLN A 151 -16.96 13.60 -29.62
N GLY A 152 -17.10 14.91 -29.41
CA GLY A 152 -18.20 15.49 -28.63
C GLY A 152 -17.93 15.60 -27.12
N GLY A 153 -16.72 15.24 -26.66
CA GLY A 153 -16.39 15.17 -25.23
C GLY A 153 -16.86 13.87 -24.59
N LEU A 154 -16.31 13.57 -23.40
CA LEU A 154 -16.66 12.37 -22.64
C LEU A 154 -16.70 12.72 -21.16
N GLY A 155 -17.86 13.18 -20.70
CA GLY A 155 -18.13 13.48 -19.31
C GLY A 155 -18.95 12.38 -18.64
N MET A 156 -19.47 12.69 -17.45
CA MET A 156 -20.26 11.75 -16.66
C MET A 156 -21.52 11.25 -17.38
N ARG A 157 -22.14 12.07 -18.24
CA ARG A 157 -23.33 11.67 -18.99
C ARG A 157 -23.00 10.61 -20.02
N GLU A 158 -22.02 10.87 -20.87
CA GLU A 158 -21.60 9.99 -21.96
C GLU A 158 -21.08 8.66 -21.39
N PHE A 159 -20.37 8.70 -20.25
CA PHE A 159 -19.95 7.50 -19.53
C PHE A 159 -21.14 6.63 -19.08
N LYS A 160 -22.21 7.23 -18.56
CA LYS A 160 -23.43 6.52 -18.12
C LYS A 160 -24.25 5.96 -19.29
N GLU A 161 -24.25 6.65 -20.43
CA GLU A 161 -25.01 6.24 -21.62
C GLU A 161 -24.40 4.99 -22.29
N SER A 162 -23.07 4.85 -22.25
CA SER A 162 -22.40 3.65 -22.77
C SER A 162 -22.09 2.66 -21.63
N TRP A 163 -22.89 1.59 -21.55
CA TRP A 163 -22.69 0.52 -20.56
C TRP A 163 -21.30 -0.15 -20.68
N ARG A 164 -20.67 -0.05 -21.85
CA ARG A 164 -19.34 -0.61 -22.13
C ARG A 164 -18.25 -0.04 -21.25
N PHE A 165 -18.26 1.26 -20.97
CA PHE A 165 -17.21 1.89 -20.17
C PHE A 165 -17.21 1.41 -18.73
N ALA A 166 -18.38 1.28 -18.11
CA ALA A 166 -18.47 0.71 -16.78
C ALA A 166 -18.10 -0.78 -16.79
N SER A 167 -18.61 -1.56 -17.75
CA SER A 167 -18.35 -3.00 -17.80
C SER A 167 -16.90 -3.36 -18.08
N MET A 168 -16.20 -2.63 -18.94
CA MET A 168 -14.78 -2.89 -19.23
C MET A 168 -13.88 -2.68 -18.00
N MET A 169 -14.22 -1.75 -17.12
CA MET A 169 -13.46 -1.54 -15.87
C MET A 169 -13.50 -2.77 -14.96
N TYR A 170 -14.58 -3.55 -15.01
CA TYR A 170 -14.73 -4.81 -14.28
C TYR A 170 -14.32 -6.03 -15.10
N GLY A 171 -13.90 -5.86 -16.35
CA GLY A 171 -13.60 -6.97 -17.26
C GLY A 171 -14.83 -7.77 -17.71
N GLU A 172 -16.02 -7.17 -17.69
CA GLU A 172 -17.28 -7.83 -18.02
C GLU A 172 -17.70 -7.56 -19.48
N GLY A 173 -18.00 -8.61 -20.23
CA GLY A 173 -18.53 -8.50 -21.60
C GLY A 173 -20.02 -8.15 -21.68
N ARG A 174 -20.68 -7.88 -20.54
CA ARG A 174 -22.13 -7.65 -20.42
C ARG A 174 -22.43 -6.46 -19.51
N PRO A 175 -23.63 -5.85 -19.61
CA PRO A 175 -24.00 -4.72 -18.76
C PRO A 175 -23.94 -5.06 -17.27
N LEU A 176 -23.40 -4.14 -16.46
CA LEU A 176 -23.42 -4.26 -15.01
C LEU A 176 -24.84 -4.15 -14.45
N SER A 177 -25.05 -4.70 -13.25
CA SER A 177 -26.30 -4.46 -12.52
C SER A 177 -26.45 -2.98 -12.18
N LYS A 178 -27.70 -2.50 -12.08
CA LYS A 178 -27.97 -1.11 -11.69
C LYS A 178 -27.32 -0.74 -10.35
N HIS A 179 -27.36 -1.65 -9.38
CA HIS A 179 -26.75 -1.46 -8.08
C HIS A 179 -25.23 -1.29 -8.16
N LEU A 180 -24.55 -2.11 -8.96
CA LEU A 180 -23.09 -1.99 -9.13
C LEU A 180 -22.72 -0.72 -9.89
N LEU A 181 -23.49 -0.34 -10.91
CA LEU A 181 -23.29 0.91 -11.62
C LEU A 181 -23.49 2.12 -10.71
N GLU A 182 -24.54 2.14 -9.88
CA GLU A 182 -24.77 3.19 -8.89
C GLU A 182 -23.62 3.29 -7.88
N ALA A 183 -23.12 2.15 -7.39
CA ALA A 183 -21.96 2.11 -6.50
C ALA A 183 -20.68 2.65 -7.17
N LEU A 184 -20.41 2.27 -8.43
CA LEU A 184 -19.29 2.79 -9.23
C LEU A 184 -19.42 4.30 -9.43
N MET A 185 -20.61 4.79 -9.79
CA MET A 185 -20.86 6.22 -9.99
C MET A 185 -20.78 7.02 -8.68
N GLY A 186 -21.01 6.40 -7.53
CA GLY A 186 -20.70 6.99 -6.22
C GLY A 186 -19.20 7.29 -6.04
N ASN A 187 -18.35 6.70 -6.89
CA ASN A 187 -16.91 6.97 -6.96
C ASN A 187 -16.47 7.90 -8.09
N ALA A 188 -17.40 8.40 -8.89
CA ALA A 188 -17.09 9.34 -9.95
C ALA A 188 -16.79 10.75 -9.41
N MET A 189 -15.87 11.45 -10.06
CA MET A 189 -15.57 12.86 -9.83
C MET A 189 -15.33 13.58 -11.16
N SER A 190 -15.56 14.89 -11.16
CA SER A 190 -15.41 15.75 -12.32
C SER A 190 -15.22 17.18 -11.81
N TYR A 191 -14.26 17.90 -12.40
CA TYR A 191 -13.98 19.32 -12.16
C TYR A 191 -14.66 20.21 -13.21
N LEU A 192 -14.70 19.77 -14.48
CA LEU A 192 -15.29 20.45 -15.63
C LEU A 192 -16.33 19.55 -16.32
N GLU A 193 -17.19 20.11 -17.16
CA GLU A 193 -18.20 19.29 -17.86
C GLU A 193 -17.58 18.24 -18.81
N ASP A 194 -16.34 18.45 -19.27
CA ASP A 194 -15.61 17.59 -20.20
C ASP A 194 -14.53 16.71 -19.55
N ASP A 195 -14.42 16.70 -18.21
CA ASP A 195 -13.54 15.79 -17.47
C ASP A 195 -14.31 14.73 -16.66
N LEU A 196 -13.66 13.61 -16.40
CA LEU A 196 -14.24 12.53 -15.60
C LEU A 196 -13.15 11.63 -15.03
N LEU A 197 -13.22 11.40 -13.73
CA LEU A 197 -12.53 10.30 -13.04
C LEU A 197 -13.58 9.34 -12.49
N VAL A 198 -13.52 8.05 -12.83
CA VAL A 198 -14.30 7.00 -12.18
C VAL A 198 -13.34 5.93 -11.67
N MET A 199 -13.44 5.57 -10.39
CA MET A 199 -12.53 4.60 -9.77
C MET A 199 -13.27 3.41 -9.16
N ASN A 200 -12.66 2.24 -9.33
CA ASN A 200 -12.93 1.05 -8.52
C ASN A 200 -11.62 0.62 -7.83
N TYR A 201 -11.60 -0.58 -7.23
CA TYR A 201 -10.44 -1.04 -6.47
C TYR A 201 -9.21 -1.35 -7.34
N ASP A 202 -9.41 -1.75 -8.61
CA ASP A 202 -8.37 -2.31 -9.47
C ASP A 202 -8.21 -1.56 -10.80
N GLY A 203 -8.82 -0.38 -10.91
CA GLY A 203 -8.70 0.48 -12.07
C GLY A 203 -9.38 1.83 -11.95
N ALA A 204 -9.03 2.71 -12.87
CA ALA A 204 -9.60 4.05 -13.00
C ALA A 204 -9.88 4.37 -14.47
N PHE A 205 -11.07 4.86 -14.74
CA PHE A 205 -11.40 5.50 -16.00
C PHE A 205 -11.15 7.01 -15.88
N ILE A 206 -10.36 7.55 -16.80
CA ILE A 206 -9.98 8.97 -16.81
C ILE A 206 -10.30 9.54 -18.19
N SER A 207 -11.20 10.51 -18.24
CA SER A 207 -11.39 11.38 -19.39
C SER A 207 -10.84 12.75 -19.04
N ASP A 208 -9.67 13.09 -19.56
CA ASP A 208 -8.99 14.37 -19.29
C ASP A 208 -7.95 14.63 -20.38
N ARG A 209 -7.72 15.89 -20.75
CA ARG A 209 -6.67 16.29 -21.69
C ARG A 209 -5.27 16.06 -21.11
N GLU A 210 -5.10 16.23 -19.80
CA GLU A 210 -3.84 16.10 -19.07
C GLU A 210 -3.98 15.06 -17.93
N PRO A 211 -4.15 13.77 -18.26
CA PRO A 211 -4.49 12.73 -17.29
C PRO A 211 -3.33 12.36 -16.34
N ASP A 212 -2.10 12.79 -16.64
CA ASP A 212 -0.88 12.37 -15.94
C ASP A 212 -0.88 12.79 -14.46
N ASP A 213 -1.44 13.96 -14.13
CA ASP A 213 -1.58 14.42 -12.74
C ASP A 213 -2.50 13.49 -11.93
N ILE A 214 -3.67 13.16 -12.49
CA ILE A 214 -4.65 12.28 -11.85
C ILE A 214 -4.07 10.87 -11.68
N MET A 215 -3.41 10.36 -12.73
CA MET A 215 -2.73 9.06 -12.67
C MET A 215 -1.64 9.05 -11.60
N MET A 216 -0.85 10.11 -11.49
CA MET A 216 0.18 10.24 -10.46
C MET A 216 -0.44 10.23 -9.06
N ILE A 217 -1.51 11.00 -8.82
CA ILE A 217 -2.21 11.00 -7.53
C ILE A 217 -2.68 9.59 -7.14
N VAL A 218 -3.29 8.87 -8.08
CA VAL A 218 -3.79 7.51 -7.84
C VAL A 218 -2.63 6.54 -7.62
N GLU A 219 -1.55 6.65 -8.39
CA GLU A 219 -0.33 5.88 -8.20
C GLU A 219 0.26 6.09 -6.80
N TYR A 220 0.33 7.34 -6.31
CA TYR A 220 0.76 7.62 -4.94
C TYR A 220 -0.16 7.04 -3.86
N ALA A 221 -1.47 7.06 -4.07
CA ALA A 221 -2.40 6.41 -3.16
C ALA A 221 -2.21 4.88 -3.13
N LEU A 222 -1.82 4.26 -4.24
CA LEU A 222 -1.44 2.84 -4.31
C LEU A 222 -0.12 2.56 -3.57
N LEU A 223 0.87 3.47 -3.63
CA LEU A 223 2.10 3.33 -2.83
C LEU A 223 1.78 3.28 -1.34
N GLN A 224 0.92 4.17 -0.86
CA GLN A 224 0.49 4.19 0.55
C GLN A 224 -0.34 2.96 0.94
N LEU A 225 -1.12 2.41 0.00
CA LEU A 225 -1.78 1.13 0.23
C LEU A 225 -0.76 0.01 0.44
N LEU A 226 0.28 -0.08 -0.40
CA LEU A 226 1.35 -1.05 -0.25
C LEU A 226 2.10 -0.89 1.08
N GLU A 227 2.49 0.33 1.42
CA GLU A 227 3.14 0.63 2.70
C GLU A 227 2.26 0.20 3.88
N ALA A 228 0.97 0.54 3.86
CA ALA A 228 0.04 0.13 4.91
C ALA A 228 -0.10 -1.40 5.03
N ARG A 229 -0.10 -2.11 3.91
CA ARG A 229 -0.10 -3.59 3.89
C ARG A 229 1.19 -4.17 4.46
N TYR A 230 2.34 -3.61 4.09
CA TYR A 230 3.65 -4.01 4.59
C TYR A 230 3.72 -3.88 6.12
N TYR A 231 3.41 -2.69 6.63
CA TYR A 231 3.47 -2.42 8.06
C TYR A 231 2.43 -3.22 8.85
N ASP A 232 1.24 -3.47 8.31
CA ASP A 232 0.25 -4.35 8.94
C ASP A 232 0.77 -5.78 9.11
N GLY A 233 1.46 -6.29 8.08
CA GLY A 233 2.14 -7.59 8.12
C GLY A 233 3.30 -7.62 9.12
N GLU A 234 4.13 -6.57 9.16
CA GLU A 234 5.24 -6.48 10.11
C GLU A 234 4.76 -6.38 11.56
N VAL A 235 3.73 -5.58 11.83
CA VAL A 235 3.08 -5.52 13.15
C VAL A 235 2.56 -6.89 13.55
N SER A 236 1.84 -7.58 12.65
CA SER A 236 1.37 -8.95 12.89
C SER A 236 2.48 -9.93 13.25
N ARG A 237 3.60 -9.88 12.50
CA ARG A 237 4.75 -10.76 12.73
C ARG A 237 5.42 -10.49 14.07
N ARG A 238 5.67 -9.22 14.40
CA ARG A 238 6.29 -8.82 15.69
C ARG A 238 5.37 -9.14 16.87
N LEU A 239 4.06 -8.97 16.73
CA LEU A 239 3.08 -9.40 17.72
C LEU A 239 3.13 -10.90 17.97
N GLY A 240 3.15 -11.71 16.91
CA GLY A 240 3.28 -13.17 17.03
C GLY A 240 4.54 -13.58 17.80
N ALA A 241 5.67 -12.92 17.55
CA ALA A 241 6.92 -13.15 18.29
C ALA A 241 6.80 -12.77 19.78
N LEU A 242 6.17 -11.63 20.09
CA LEU A 242 5.91 -11.20 21.47
C LEU A 242 4.99 -12.19 22.21
N TYR A 243 3.87 -12.59 21.60
CA TYR A 243 2.97 -13.58 22.19
C TYR A 243 3.69 -14.91 22.43
N GLY A 244 4.50 -15.40 21.49
CA GLY A 244 5.32 -16.60 21.67
C GLY A 244 6.31 -16.49 22.84
N ALA A 245 6.87 -15.30 23.09
CA ALA A 245 7.74 -15.07 24.24
C ALA A 245 6.97 -15.07 25.58
N MET A 246 5.68 -14.70 25.58
CA MET A 246 4.81 -14.73 26.77
C MET A 246 4.28 -16.14 27.07
N ASP A 247 4.04 -16.96 26.05
CA ASP A 247 3.41 -18.29 26.16
C ASP A 247 4.38 -19.41 26.63
N MET A 248 5.62 -19.07 26.98
CA MET A 248 6.54 -20.02 27.63
C MET A 248 6.07 -20.32 29.07
N LYS A 249 5.19 -21.32 29.17
CA LYS A 249 4.54 -21.96 30.34
C LYS A 249 5.45 -22.43 31.51
N SER A 250 6.56 -21.76 31.84
CA SER A 250 7.52 -22.24 32.86
C SER A 250 8.07 -21.14 33.79
N ALA A 251 7.26 -20.15 34.14
CA ALA A 251 7.80 -19.02 34.90
C ALA A 251 6.91 -18.41 35.98
N HIS A 252 5.90 -19.08 36.56
CA HIS A 252 5.18 -18.45 37.68
C HIS A 252 6.10 -18.02 38.85
N LEU A 253 7.21 -18.74 39.07
CA LEU A 253 8.27 -18.36 40.03
C LEU A 253 9.44 -17.56 39.41
N LYS A 254 9.75 -17.74 38.12
CA LYS A 254 10.82 -16.97 37.42
C LYS A 254 10.35 -15.59 36.96
N ALA A 255 9.06 -15.38 36.68
CA ALA A 255 8.47 -14.11 36.28
C ALA A 255 8.39 -13.12 37.46
N LEU A 256 8.25 -13.65 38.69
CA LEU A 256 8.31 -12.86 39.93
C LEU A 256 9.68 -12.19 40.14
N PHE A 257 10.77 -12.80 39.64
CA PHE A 257 12.16 -12.38 39.88
C PHE A 257 13.00 -12.04 38.63
N SER A 258 12.49 -12.22 37.40
CA SER A 258 13.29 -12.03 36.18
C SER A 258 12.97 -10.73 35.45
N GLY A 259 14.03 -10.09 34.94
CA GLY A 259 13.94 -8.97 33.98
C GLY A 259 13.33 -9.33 32.62
N GLY A 260 12.81 -10.56 32.44
CA GLY A 260 12.15 -11.02 31.22
C GLY A 260 10.85 -10.26 30.94
N TYR A 261 10.01 -10.04 31.95
CA TYR A 261 8.79 -9.22 31.80
C TYR A 261 9.12 -7.77 31.39
N ILE A 262 10.13 -7.16 32.03
CA ILE A 262 10.58 -5.81 31.69
C ILE A 262 11.04 -5.74 30.23
N ARG A 263 11.67 -6.81 29.72
CA ARG A 263 12.09 -6.91 28.33
C ARG A 263 10.90 -7.02 27.38
N VAL A 264 9.98 -7.97 27.61
CA VAL A 264 8.77 -8.15 26.79
C VAL A 264 7.94 -6.86 26.75
N ARG A 265 7.74 -6.21 27.90
CA ARG A 265 7.03 -4.94 27.98
C ARG A 265 7.75 -3.82 27.21
N ARG A 266 9.08 -3.76 27.29
CA ARG A 266 9.87 -2.77 26.55
C ARG A 266 9.77 -3.01 25.04
N GLU A 267 9.81 -4.25 24.60
CA GLU A 267 9.66 -4.62 23.19
C GLU A 267 8.23 -4.32 22.70
N ALA A 268 7.21 -4.59 23.52
CA ALA A 268 5.82 -4.22 23.23
C ALA A 268 5.64 -2.68 23.10
N MET A 269 6.17 -1.90 24.04
CA MET A 269 6.14 -0.44 23.95
C MET A 269 6.89 0.09 22.73
N LYS A 270 8.04 -0.51 22.39
CA LYS A 270 8.78 -0.17 21.18
C LYS A 270 7.95 -0.44 19.94
N LEU A 271 7.30 -1.61 19.86
CA LEU A 271 6.43 -1.96 18.73
C LEU A 271 5.27 -0.96 18.58
N VAL A 272 4.63 -0.56 19.68
CA VAL A 272 3.55 0.45 19.64
C VAL A 272 4.07 1.80 19.11
N LEU A 273 5.26 2.22 19.54
CA LEU A 273 5.86 3.47 19.07
C LEU A 273 6.24 3.39 17.59
N ASP A 274 6.98 2.35 17.19
CA ASP A 274 7.42 2.13 15.81
C ASP A 274 6.21 2.07 14.86
N ALA A 275 5.15 1.35 15.23
CA ALA A 275 3.95 1.22 14.43
C ALA A 275 3.17 2.54 14.31
N ARG A 276 3.11 3.36 15.38
CA ARG A 276 2.50 4.69 15.31
C ARG A 276 3.28 5.63 14.39
N LEU A 277 4.61 5.60 14.46
CA LEU A 277 5.45 6.38 13.54
C LEU A 277 5.22 5.96 12.08
N ALA A 278 5.08 4.66 11.83
CA ALA A 278 4.76 4.15 10.49
C ALA A 278 3.36 4.62 10.02
N MET A 279 2.33 4.54 10.87
CA MET A 279 0.99 5.05 10.55
C MET A 279 1.02 6.55 10.23
N ASP A 280 1.69 7.36 11.07
CA ASP A 280 1.81 8.80 10.86
C ASP A 280 2.54 9.10 9.55
N SER A 281 3.58 8.33 9.23
CA SER A 281 4.31 8.44 7.96
C SER A 281 3.40 8.15 6.77
N ILE A 282 2.65 7.04 6.78
CA ILE A 282 1.70 6.67 5.71
C ILE A 282 0.68 7.79 5.49
N LEU A 283 0.12 8.34 6.58
CA LEU A 283 -0.92 9.36 6.49
C LEU A 283 -0.40 10.75 6.08
N SER A 284 0.89 11.02 6.28
CA SER A 284 1.51 12.34 6.05
C SER A 284 2.49 12.40 4.87
N SER A 285 2.75 11.28 4.19
CA SER A 285 3.80 11.17 3.16
C SER A 285 3.54 12.00 1.90
N VAL A 286 2.29 12.43 1.66
CA VAL A 286 1.93 13.21 0.48
C VAL A 286 1.37 14.56 0.90
N LYS A 287 2.07 15.63 0.50
CA LYS A 287 1.51 16.98 0.50
C LYS A 287 0.87 17.22 -0.86
N VAL A 288 -0.45 17.08 -0.91
CA VAL A 288 -1.20 17.52 -2.09
C VAL A 288 -1.08 19.03 -2.17
N THR A 289 -0.89 19.56 -3.37
CA THR A 289 -0.79 21.00 -3.57
C THR A 289 -2.08 21.72 -3.18
N GLU A 290 -2.05 23.05 -3.09
CA GLU A 290 -3.20 23.87 -2.68
C GLU A 290 -4.43 23.78 -3.62
N ASP A 291 -4.38 22.95 -4.67
CA ASP A 291 -5.55 22.69 -5.51
C ASP A 291 -6.57 21.79 -4.78
N ALA A 292 -7.75 22.35 -4.56
CA ALA A 292 -8.86 21.68 -3.91
C ALA A 292 -9.38 20.46 -4.69
N TYR A 293 -9.21 20.41 -6.02
CA TYR A 293 -9.63 19.27 -6.83
C TYR A 293 -8.70 18.07 -6.64
N TYR A 294 -7.38 18.26 -6.79
CA TYR A 294 -6.41 17.18 -6.60
C TYR A 294 -6.43 16.63 -5.18
N SER A 295 -6.67 17.48 -4.17
CA SER A 295 -6.87 17.06 -2.78
C SER A 295 -8.07 16.13 -2.63
N GLN A 296 -9.18 16.41 -3.33
CA GLN A 296 -10.35 15.55 -3.35
C GLN A 296 -10.08 14.24 -4.11
N VAL A 297 -9.33 14.28 -5.21
CA VAL A 297 -8.95 13.09 -6.00
C VAL A 297 -8.16 12.13 -5.14
N TYR A 298 -7.15 12.66 -4.45
CA TYR A 298 -6.31 11.91 -3.54
C TYR A 298 -7.10 11.29 -2.38
N ALA A 299 -7.92 12.08 -1.68
CA ALA A 299 -8.75 11.59 -0.59
C ALA A 299 -9.76 10.53 -1.07
N LYS A 300 -10.27 10.67 -2.30
CA LYS A 300 -11.16 9.70 -2.92
C LYS A 300 -10.44 8.40 -3.27
N ALA A 301 -9.23 8.48 -3.81
CA ALA A 301 -8.40 7.32 -4.15
C ALA A 301 -8.13 6.48 -2.90
N LEU A 302 -7.65 7.09 -1.81
CA LEU A 302 -7.43 6.42 -0.53
C LEU A 302 -8.67 5.71 0.03
N ARG A 303 -9.85 6.33 -0.13
CA ARG A 303 -11.12 5.73 0.29
C ARG A 303 -11.49 4.52 -0.56
N VAL A 304 -11.36 4.63 -1.89
CA VAL A 304 -11.72 3.54 -2.82
C VAL A 304 -10.76 2.35 -2.65
N LEU A 305 -9.47 2.62 -2.47
CA LEU A 305 -8.42 1.63 -2.21
C LEU A 305 -8.50 1.03 -0.80
N LYS A 306 -9.33 1.60 0.08
CA LYS A 306 -9.53 1.16 1.48
C LYS A 306 -8.23 1.17 2.29
N THR A 307 -7.30 2.09 2.02
CA THR A 307 -6.03 2.22 2.76
C THR A 307 -6.26 2.36 4.27
N GLN A 308 -7.30 3.11 4.67
CA GLN A 308 -7.65 3.28 6.08
C GLN A 308 -7.98 1.96 6.80
N ALA A 309 -8.54 0.96 6.11
CA ALA A 309 -8.87 -0.32 6.74
C ALA A 309 -7.63 -1.07 7.24
N TRP A 310 -6.48 -0.89 6.58
CA TRP A 310 -5.19 -1.42 7.00
C TRP A 310 -4.62 -0.68 8.21
N VAL A 311 -4.76 0.66 8.23
CA VAL A 311 -4.40 1.49 9.38
C VAL A 311 -5.23 1.11 10.61
N ASP A 312 -6.55 1.00 10.46
CA ASP A 312 -7.47 0.60 11.54
C ASP A 312 -7.18 -0.83 12.03
N SER A 313 -6.71 -1.72 11.14
CA SER A 313 -6.27 -3.07 11.50
C SER A 313 -5.06 -3.04 12.41
N MET A 314 -4.05 -2.24 12.06
CA MET A 314 -2.87 -2.06 12.90
C MET A 314 -3.24 -1.45 14.26
N GLU A 315 -4.08 -0.42 14.31
CA GLU A 315 -4.51 0.21 15.57
C GLU A 315 -5.18 -0.79 16.51
N ARG A 316 -6.10 -1.61 15.98
CA ARG A 316 -6.77 -2.66 16.74
C ARG A 316 -5.78 -3.68 17.31
N LYS A 317 -4.84 -4.16 16.50
CA LYS A 317 -3.79 -5.10 16.93
C LYS A 317 -2.90 -4.53 18.05
N LEU A 318 -2.57 -3.24 17.97
CA LEU A 318 -1.81 -2.54 19.02
C LEU A 318 -2.64 -2.37 20.30
N GLY A 319 -3.94 -2.12 20.17
CA GLY A 319 -4.88 -2.09 21.30
C GLY A 319 -4.92 -3.42 22.04
N GLU A 320 -5.08 -4.52 21.31
CA GLU A 320 -5.08 -5.88 21.87
C GLU A 320 -3.76 -6.20 22.61
N LEU A 321 -2.62 -5.79 22.06
CA LEU A 321 -1.32 -5.94 22.73
C LEU A 321 -1.26 -5.14 24.06
N LYS A 322 -1.77 -3.91 24.06
CA LYS A 322 -1.78 -3.05 25.24
C LYS A 322 -2.62 -3.68 26.34
N ASP A 323 -3.82 -4.16 25.99
CA ASP A 323 -4.74 -4.83 26.92
C ASP A 323 -4.10 -6.11 27.50
N ALA A 324 -3.42 -6.92 26.67
CA ALA A 324 -2.70 -8.09 27.13
C ALA A 324 -1.56 -7.75 28.11
N CYS A 325 -0.80 -6.68 27.84
CA CYS A 325 0.26 -6.22 28.73
C CYS A 325 -0.28 -5.71 30.08
N GLU A 326 -1.41 -4.99 30.07
CA GLU A 326 -2.07 -4.50 31.29
C GLU A 326 -2.60 -5.65 32.15
N MET A 327 -3.21 -6.67 31.53
CA MET A 327 -3.68 -7.87 32.23
C MET A 327 -2.52 -8.62 32.91
N LEU A 328 -1.41 -8.81 32.19
CA LEU A 328 -0.20 -9.44 32.75
C LEU A 328 0.42 -8.63 33.89
N GLU A 329 0.39 -7.30 33.81
CA GLU A 329 0.84 -6.45 34.90
C GLU A 329 -0.01 -6.66 36.15
N GLY A 330 -1.33 -6.75 36.00
CA GLY A 330 -2.26 -7.07 37.08
C GLY A 330 -1.94 -8.41 37.78
N GLU A 331 -1.68 -9.47 37.01
CA GLU A 331 -1.31 -10.78 37.55
C GLU A 331 0.00 -10.74 38.34
N ILE A 332 1.01 -10.04 37.83
CA ILE A 332 2.32 -9.92 38.51
C ILE A 332 2.19 -9.12 39.81
N GLN A 333 1.40 -8.04 39.82
CA GLN A 333 1.17 -7.25 41.03
C GLN A 333 0.42 -8.07 42.09
N ALA A 334 -0.59 -8.85 41.69
CA ALA A 334 -1.31 -9.75 42.59
C ALA A 334 -0.37 -10.81 43.18
N LEU A 335 0.50 -11.43 42.37
CA LEU A 335 1.50 -12.38 42.85
C LEU A 335 2.49 -11.76 43.84
N ARG A 336 2.97 -10.54 43.58
CA ARG A 336 3.85 -9.81 44.49
C ARG A 336 3.17 -9.46 45.80
N ALA A 337 1.91 -9.03 45.76
CA ALA A 337 1.11 -8.76 46.94
C ALA A 337 0.91 -10.04 47.77
N ASN A 338 0.53 -11.15 47.12
CA ASN A 338 0.39 -12.45 47.78
C ASN A 338 1.71 -12.93 48.38
N LEU A 339 2.83 -12.77 47.67
CA LEU A 339 4.15 -13.14 48.20
C LEU A 339 4.52 -12.30 49.41
N LEU A 340 4.27 -10.99 49.37
CA LEU A 340 4.47 -10.10 50.52
C LEU A 340 3.59 -10.55 51.69
N GLU A 341 2.34 -10.93 51.44
CA GLU A 341 1.43 -11.48 52.44
C GLU A 341 1.99 -12.78 53.04
N TRP A 342 2.43 -13.73 52.22
CA TRP A 342 3.07 -14.97 52.68
C TRP A 342 4.36 -14.72 53.46
N ILE A 343 5.18 -13.74 53.06
CA ILE A 343 6.37 -13.32 53.80
C ILE A 343 5.99 -12.77 55.17
N ILE A 344 4.95 -11.91 55.24
CA ILE A 344 4.45 -11.36 56.50
C ILE A 344 3.91 -12.49 57.40
N ILE A 345 3.10 -13.40 56.87
CA ILE A 345 2.57 -14.57 57.59
C ILE A 345 3.72 -15.44 58.13
N ALA A 346 4.73 -15.71 57.30
CA ALA A 346 5.90 -16.50 57.69
C ALA A 346 6.74 -15.82 58.79
N LEU A 347 6.95 -14.49 58.70
CA LEU A 347 7.64 -13.71 59.73
C LEU A 347 6.90 -13.75 61.07
N ILE A 348 5.58 -13.57 61.05
CA ILE A 348 4.72 -13.66 62.26
C ILE A 348 4.79 -15.06 62.86
N ALA A 349 4.65 -16.11 62.04
CA ALA A 349 4.74 -17.48 62.51
C ALA A 349 6.10 -17.78 63.15
N LEU A 350 7.20 -17.31 62.54
CA LEU A 350 8.56 -17.46 63.07
C LEU A 350 8.72 -16.80 64.45
N GLU A 351 8.14 -15.61 64.65
CA GLU A 351 8.18 -14.87 65.92
C GLU A 351 7.35 -15.55 67.03
N LEU A 352 6.25 -16.22 66.67
CA LEU A 352 5.38 -16.92 67.61
C LEU A 352 5.94 -18.26 68.12
N ILE A 353 6.75 -18.96 67.32
CA ILE A 353 7.36 -20.26 67.69
C ILE A 353 8.14 -20.21 69.02
N PRO A 354 9.03 -19.23 69.28
CA PRO A 354 9.74 -19.14 70.57
C PRO A 354 8.86 -18.66 71.74
N LEU A 355 7.66 -18.12 71.48
CA LEU A 355 6.71 -17.69 72.52
C LEU A 355 5.82 -18.83 73.02
N LEU A 356 5.54 -19.82 72.17
CA LEU A 356 4.74 -21.01 72.46
C LEU A 356 5.18 -21.81 73.72
N PRO A 357 6.47 -22.10 73.96
CA PRO A 357 6.90 -22.84 75.15
C PRO A 357 6.87 -22.04 76.46
N LYS A 358 6.48 -20.75 76.45
CA LYS A 358 6.29 -19.94 77.67
C LYS A 358 4.82 -19.84 78.12
N LEU A 359 3.89 -20.32 77.30
CA LEU A 359 2.44 -20.25 77.53
C LEU A 359 1.81 -21.62 77.88
N LEU A 360 2.57 -22.72 77.72
CA LEU A 360 2.31 -24.06 78.23
C LEU A 360 3.13 -24.28 79.50
#